data_AF-A0A094I6R8-F1
#
_entry.id   AF-A0A094I6R8-F1
#
_cell.length_a   1.000
_cell.length_b   1.000
_cell.length_c   1.000
_cell.angle_alpha   90.00
_cell.angle_beta   90.00
_cell.angle_gamma   90.00
#
_symmetry.space_group_name_H-M   'P 1'
#
loop_
_entity.id
_entity.type
_entity.pdbx_description
1 polymer ?
#
loop_
_entity_poly.entity_id
_entity_poly.type
_entity_poly.pdbx_seq_one_letter_code
_entity_poly.pdbx_strand_id
1 'polypeptide(L)'
;MRRDPLRMIMFPSADPSPNEEEEEIRWEIEGLQRSLEKDSCYFRKVTDSSGCYAGFAIWTLDPSSTETGHKTKYAQKLETWNPASLDVRAWIEISKRQRDERQRVLNGQQNIWRLNTISVAPGRQRQGVGSMLLQWGCDKADSCGWNSFVMASPDGVQLYSKFDFRAVGQVQTKHGNLTTLAAHPCAHHEDIMALRREIRTGNLHRVQNAFSDWLEDDDTNILKIRSLYVCIGDAIECGEHEILTYLLSEGIPLDILDVSLAIRRNGRRALEVFIAHGWNINDPFTNRDPPLLSQAIVDEKMALWFVDHGADPNAECDFDFTPLSVAMVSASFATIKLLFDRGGSVEHGQLLHYAARRNIPDRIRTIDFLLSKGAPGMNRLLHQHRPANYLSLESAGLSTPLGMAAREGTLDIARHLLKCGADPTIRNSLGELPIEIAEYHGNPDIVTLLSEFAATSPNH
;
A
#
# COMPACT_ATOMS: atom_id res chain seq x y z
N MET A 1 -9.89 0.51 -23.01
CA MET A 1 -8.66 0.16 -23.75
C MET A 1 -8.90 -0.18 -25.22
N ARG A 2 -10.00 -0.83 -25.64
CA ARG A 2 -10.20 -1.22 -27.07
C ARG A 2 -10.29 -0.07 -28.09
N ARG A 3 -10.52 1.18 -27.65
CA ARG A 3 -10.60 2.38 -28.51
C ARG A 3 -9.44 3.36 -28.29
N ASP A 4 -8.38 2.94 -27.61
CA ASP A 4 -7.20 3.79 -27.44
C ASP A 4 -6.47 3.97 -28.79
N PRO A 5 -6.17 5.21 -29.23
CA PRO A 5 -5.56 5.45 -30.53
C PRO A 5 -4.22 4.75 -30.73
N LEU A 6 -3.40 4.58 -29.69
CA LEU A 6 -2.12 3.87 -29.80
C LEU A 6 -2.33 2.38 -29.98
N ARG A 7 -3.22 1.79 -29.17
CA ARG A 7 -3.56 0.38 -29.31
C ARG A 7 -4.09 0.10 -30.73
N MET A 8 -4.98 0.93 -31.26
CA MET A 8 -5.55 0.73 -32.61
C MET A 8 -4.51 0.87 -33.74
N ILE A 9 -3.43 1.61 -33.52
CA ILE A 9 -2.31 1.69 -34.48
C ILE A 9 -1.47 0.42 -34.43
N MET A 10 -1.18 -0.07 -33.22
CA MET A 10 -0.30 -1.23 -32.98
C MET A 10 -0.99 -2.56 -33.29
N PHE A 11 -2.27 -2.66 -32.98
CA PHE A 11 -3.09 -3.86 -33.14
C PHE A 11 -4.33 -3.49 -33.97
N PRO A 12 -4.24 -3.56 -35.31
CA PRO A 12 -5.28 -3.06 -36.20
C PRO A 12 -6.54 -3.94 -36.24
N SER A 13 -6.49 -5.17 -35.71
CA SER A 13 -7.67 -6.04 -35.62
C SER A 13 -8.68 -5.47 -34.61
N ALA A 14 -9.89 -5.19 -35.10
CA ALA A 14 -10.97 -4.67 -34.26
C ALA A 14 -11.62 -5.75 -33.37
N ASP A 15 -11.44 -7.03 -33.73
CA ASP A 15 -12.00 -8.20 -33.04
C ASP A 15 -10.96 -9.34 -33.02
N PRO A 16 -9.93 -9.24 -32.16
CA PRO A 16 -8.91 -10.28 -32.05
C PRO A 16 -9.51 -11.56 -31.49
N SER A 17 -9.00 -12.70 -31.94
CA SER A 17 -9.29 -14.00 -31.33
C SER A 17 -8.80 -14.03 -29.87
N PRO A 18 -9.34 -14.92 -29.02
CA PRO A 18 -8.89 -15.03 -27.62
C PRO A 18 -7.38 -15.24 -27.47
N ASN A 19 -6.78 -16.01 -28.38
CA ASN A 19 -5.33 -16.25 -28.38
C ASN A 19 -4.54 -14.99 -28.73
N GLU A 20 -5.01 -14.20 -29.71
CA GLU A 20 -4.37 -12.92 -30.04
C GLU A 20 -4.49 -11.94 -28.87
N GLU A 21 -5.64 -11.87 -28.20
CA GLU A 21 -5.83 -11.02 -27.03
C GLU A 21 -4.89 -11.41 -25.87
N GLU A 22 -4.69 -12.72 -25.64
CA GLU A 22 -3.73 -13.22 -24.64
C GLU A 22 -2.27 -12.88 -24.99
N GLU A 23 -1.88 -13.03 -26.26
CA GLU A 23 -0.55 -12.68 -26.74
C GLU A 23 -0.26 -11.17 -26.62
N GLU A 24 -1.25 -10.33 -26.94
CA GLU A 24 -1.18 -8.88 -26.78
C GLU A 24 -0.99 -8.48 -25.31
N ILE A 25 -1.79 -9.06 -24.42
CA ILE A 25 -1.69 -8.82 -22.97
C ILE A 25 -0.32 -9.23 -22.44
N ARG A 26 0.17 -10.41 -22.83
CA ARG A 26 1.50 -10.90 -22.42
C ARG A 26 2.60 -9.94 -22.87
N TRP A 27 2.56 -9.51 -24.13
CA TRP A 27 3.54 -8.57 -24.67
C TRP A 27 3.53 -7.22 -23.96
N GLU A 28 2.34 -6.71 -23.59
CA GLU A 28 2.21 -5.47 -22.81
C GLU A 28 2.76 -5.62 -21.39
N ILE A 29 2.46 -6.74 -20.71
CA ILE A 29 2.99 -7.06 -19.37
C ILE A 29 4.53 -7.13 -19.38
N GLU A 30 5.12 -7.83 -20.34
CA GLU A 30 6.58 -7.92 -20.49
C GLU A 30 7.20 -6.55 -20.81
N GLY A 31 6.48 -5.69 -21.53
CA GLY A 31 6.86 -4.29 -21.75
C GLY A 31 6.89 -3.47 -20.46
N LEU A 32 5.88 -3.64 -19.61
CA LEU A 32 5.79 -2.95 -18.31
C LEU A 32 6.86 -3.46 -17.33
N GLN A 33 7.08 -4.78 -17.24
CA GLN A 33 8.12 -5.37 -16.40
C GLN A 33 9.51 -4.81 -16.72
N ARG A 34 9.87 -4.76 -18.01
CA ARG A 34 11.14 -4.16 -18.46
C ARG A 34 11.25 -2.66 -18.12
N SER A 35 10.13 -1.95 -18.09
CA SER A 35 10.12 -0.55 -17.69
C SER A 35 10.37 -0.38 -16.19
N LEU A 36 9.96 -1.34 -15.38
CA LEU A 36 10.14 -1.36 -13.93
C LEU A 36 11.55 -1.78 -13.48
N GLU A 37 12.32 -2.44 -14.34
CA GLU A 37 13.72 -2.79 -14.08
C GLU A 37 14.67 -1.57 -14.07
N LYS A 38 14.18 -0.39 -14.46
CA LYS A 38 14.98 0.84 -14.45
C LYS A 38 14.94 1.51 -13.08
N ASP A 39 16.09 1.86 -12.54
CA ASP A 39 16.23 2.57 -11.25
C ASP A 39 15.49 3.92 -11.20
N SER A 40 15.20 4.52 -12.36
CA SER A 40 14.45 5.77 -12.45
C SER A 40 12.93 5.60 -12.52
N CYS A 41 12.41 4.37 -12.38
CA CYS A 41 11.00 4.03 -12.51
C CYS A 41 10.30 3.93 -11.15
N TYR A 42 9.10 4.48 -11.06
CA TYR A 42 8.31 4.52 -9.83
C TYR A 42 6.91 3.97 -10.08
N PHE A 43 6.57 2.92 -9.36
CA PHE A 43 5.30 2.23 -9.45
C PHE A 43 4.40 2.57 -8.27
N ARG A 44 3.16 2.99 -8.55
CA ARG A 44 2.13 3.19 -7.53
C ARG A 44 0.88 2.39 -7.90
N LYS A 45 0.30 1.70 -6.93
CA LYS A 45 -0.96 0.98 -7.08
C LYS A 45 -2.01 1.52 -6.10
N VAL A 46 -3.28 1.37 -6.49
CA VAL A 46 -4.44 1.56 -5.62
C VAL A 46 -5.15 0.23 -5.52
N THR A 47 -5.44 -0.18 -4.29
CA THR A 47 -6.32 -1.31 -3.99
C THR A 47 -7.57 -0.78 -3.30
N ASP A 48 -8.70 -1.45 -3.49
CA ASP A 48 -9.85 -1.22 -2.63
C ASP A 48 -9.64 -1.84 -1.24
N SER A 49 -10.61 -1.63 -0.34
CA SER A 49 -10.59 -2.20 1.00
C SER A 49 -10.54 -3.73 1.01
N SER A 50 -10.85 -4.40 -0.12
CA SER A 50 -10.76 -5.85 -0.23
C SER A 50 -9.36 -6.37 -0.60
N GLY A 51 -8.43 -5.47 -0.94
CA GLY A 51 -7.11 -5.81 -1.46
C GLY A 51 -7.10 -6.05 -2.98
N CYS A 52 -8.25 -5.92 -3.65
CA CYS A 52 -8.35 -6.01 -5.09
C CYS A 52 -7.75 -4.77 -5.75
N TYR A 53 -6.96 -4.97 -6.81
CA TYR A 53 -6.33 -3.88 -7.55
C TYR A 53 -7.38 -3.03 -8.28
N ALA A 54 -7.49 -1.77 -7.89
CA ALA A 54 -8.38 -0.80 -8.51
C ALA A 54 -7.69 -0.03 -9.66
N GLY A 55 -6.37 0.12 -9.60
CA GLY A 55 -5.57 0.75 -10.65
C GLY A 55 -4.09 0.85 -10.30
N PHE A 56 -3.28 1.30 -11.25
CA PHE A 56 -1.87 1.58 -11.06
C PHE A 56 -1.37 2.71 -11.97
N ALA A 57 -0.25 3.32 -11.59
CA ALA A 57 0.48 4.27 -12.39
C ALA A 57 2.00 4.00 -12.33
N ILE A 58 2.67 4.28 -13.44
CA ILE A 58 4.12 4.16 -13.60
C ILE A 58 4.66 5.51 -14.03
N TRP A 59 5.57 6.06 -13.24
CA TRP A 59 6.27 7.30 -13.50
C TRP A 59 7.76 7.04 -13.74
N THR A 60 8.42 7.92 -14.49
CA THR A 60 9.87 7.84 -14.71
C THR A 60 10.49 9.21 -14.58
N LEU A 61 11.62 9.28 -13.87
CA LEU A 61 12.46 10.46 -13.82
C LEU A 61 13.50 10.42 -14.94
N ASP A 62 13.45 11.40 -15.83
CA ASP A 62 14.44 11.61 -16.88
C ASP A 62 15.35 12.81 -16.49
N PRO A 63 16.61 12.58 -16.04
CA PRO A 63 17.46 13.63 -15.44
C PRO A 63 17.98 14.67 -16.44
N SER A 64 18.08 14.36 -17.74
CA SER A 64 18.34 15.35 -18.79
C SER A 64 17.54 15.05 -20.05
N SER A 65 17.01 16.10 -20.70
CA SER A 65 16.38 15.96 -22.03
C SER A 65 17.39 15.82 -23.17
N THR A 66 18.68 15.99 -22.90
CA THR A 66 19.75 16.09 -23.91
C THR A 66 20.49 14.78 -24.13
N GLU A 67 20.40 13.82 -23.21
CA GLU A 67 21.00 12.49 -23.38
C GLU A 67 20.08 11.51 -24.13
N THR A 68 19.73 11.82 -25.38
CA THR A 68 19.40 10.78 -26.36
C THR A 68 20.60 10.44 -27.26
N GLY A 69 21.81 10.81 -26.81
CA GLY A 69 23.07 10.73 -27.55
C GLY A 69 23.94 9.51 -27.24
N HIS A 70 23.48 8.51 -26.48
CA HIS A 70 24.07 7.19 -26.60
C HIS A 70 23.25 6.39 -27.60
N LYS A 71 23.86 6.11 -28.76
CA LYS A 71 23.52 4.98 -29.63
C LYS A 71 23.20 3.80 -28.75
N THR A 72 21.93 3.64 -28.41
CA THR A 72 21.58 2.71 -27.37
C THR A 72 21.79 1.36 -28.04
N LYS A 73 22.60 0.52 -27.39
CA LYS A 73 22.75 -0.91 -27.67
C LYS A 73 21.41 -1.70 -27.67
N TYR A 74 20.26 -1.03 -27.77
CA TYR A 74 18.94 -1.60 -28.03
C TYR A 74 18.87 -2.32 -29.38
N ALA A 75 19.72 -1.96 -30.35
CA ALA A 75 19.82 -2.71 -31.60
C ALA A 75 20.58 -4.05 -31.46
N GLN A 76 21.22 -4.34 -30.32
CA GLN A 76 22.13 -5.48 -30.17
C GLN A 76 21.73 -6.51 -29.10
N LYS A 77 20.50 -6.43 -28.57
CA LYS A 77 19.97 -7.49 -27.70
C LYS A 77 18.44 -7.52 -27.77
N LEU A 78 17.87 -8.02 -28.86
CA LEU A 78 16.42 -8.18 -28.95
C LEU A 78 16.08 -9.46 -29.76
N GLU A 79 16.28 -10.62 -29.15
CA GLU A 79 15.40 -11.77 -29.39
C GLU A 79 14.12 -11.56 -28.57
N THR A 80 13.35 -10.51 -28.86
CA THR A 80 12.02 -10.36 -28.24
C THR A 80 10.98 -10.79 -29.25
N TRP A 81 10.26 -11.84 -28.90
CA TRP A 81 9.07 -12.27 -29.60
C TRP A 81 8.02 -11.14 -29.63
N ASN A 82 7.29 -11.03 -30.74
CA ASN A 82 6.18 -10.10 -30.93
C ASN A 82 4.91 -10.92 -31.24
N PRO A 83 3.73 -10.50 -30.75
CA PRO A 83 2.45 -11.05 -31.16
C PRO A 83 2.29 -11.00 -32.68
N ALA A 84 1.64 -12.01 -33.26
CA ALA A 84 1.37 -12.00 -34.70
C ALA A 84 0.46 -10.84 -35.12
N SER A 85 -0.39 -10.35 -34.21
CA SER A 85 -1.30 -9.22 -34.43
C SER A 85 -0.60 -7.85 -34.39
N LEU A 86 0.67 -7.76 -33.97
CA LEU A 86 1.39 -6.49 -33.86
C LEU A 86 1.84 -5.97 -35.24
N ASP A 87 1.34 -4.79 -35.62
CA ASP A 87 1.91 -4.01 -36.72
C ASP A 87 3.21 -3.33 -36.27
N VAL A 88 4.31 -4.06 -36.41
CA VAL A 88 5.66 -3.61 -36.01
C VAL A 88 6.06 -2.31 -36.72
N ARG A 89 5.66 -2.11 -37.99
CA ARG A 89 6.02 -0.90 -38.74
C ARG A 89 5.28 0.32 -38.18
N ALA A 90 3.97 0.19 -37.98
CA ALA A 90 3.15 1.24 -37.39
C ALA A 90 3.60 1.57 -35.96
N TRP A 91 3.95 0.55 -35.17
CA TRP A 91 4.51 0.71 -33.82
C TRP A 91 5.84 1.49 -33.81
N ILE A 92 6.80 1.14 -34.69
CA ILE A 92 8.08 1.84 -34.81
C ILE A 92 7.85 3.31 -35.21
N GLU A 93 6.96 3.54 -36.17
CA GLU A 93 6.66 4.87 -36.67
C GLU A 93 6.04 5.77 -35.60
N ILE A 94 4.98 5.30 -34.91
CA ILE A 94 4.33 6.08 -33.86
C ILE A 94 5.26 6.30 -32.67
N SER A 95 6.07 5.30 -32.31
CA SER A 95 7.09 5.40 -31.26
C SER A 95 8.17 6.43 -31.61
N LYS A 96 8.55 6.55 -32.89
CA LYS A 96 9.45 7.60 -33.35
C LYS A 96 8.79 8.97 -33.22
N ARG A 97 7.57 9.16 -33.73
CA ARG A 97 6.83 10.44 -33.66
C ARG A 97 6.64 10.91 -32.22
N GLN A 98 6.31 10.02 -31.30
CA GLN A 98 6.21 10.34 -29.87
C GLN A 98 7.55 10.74 -29.24
N ARG A 99 8.65 10.09 -29.64
CA ARG A 99 10.00 10.47 -29.19
C ARG A 99 10.39 11.85 -29.72
N ASP A 100 10.15 12.12 -31.00
CA ASP A 100 10.47 13.39 -31.64
C ASP A 100 9.65 14.53 -31.01
N GLU A 101 8.35 14.31 -30.78
CA GLU A 101 7.49 15.29 -30.12
C GLU A 101 7.90 15.54 -28.67
N ARG A 102 8.23 14.47 -27.93
CA ARG A 102 8.76 14.61 -26.58
C ARG A 102 10.07 15.40 -26.57
N GLN A 103 10.98 15.12 -27.50
CA GLN A 103 12.23 15.86 -27.63
C GLN A 103 11.96 17.33 -27.94
N ARG A 104 11.00 17.63 -28.84
CA ARG A 104 10.61 19.00 -29.19
C ARG A 104 10.09 19.78 -27.99
N VAL A 105 9.22 19.17 -27.18
CA VAL A 105 8.60 19.81 -26.00
C VAL A 105 9.59 19.99 -24.87
N LEU A 106 10.43 18.98 -24.61
CA LEU A 106 11.30 18.94 -23.43
C LEU A 106 12.71 19.45 -23.70
N ASN A 107 13.02 19.92 -24.92
CA ASN A 107 14.38 20.31 -25.29
C ASN A 107 14.96 21.36 -24.33
N GLY A 108 16.11 21.05 -23.73
CA GLY A 108 16.79 21.93 -22.78
C GLY A 108 16.22 21.89 -21.36
N GLN A 109 15.22 21.05 -21.08
CA GLN A 109 14.68 20.86 -19.74
C GLN A 109 15.43 19.73 -19.00
N GLN A 110 15.44 19.81 -17.68
CA GLN A 110 16.03 18.79 -16.80
C GLN A 110 14.99 18.29 -15.81
N ASN A 111 15.25 17.13 -15.22
CA ASN A 111 14.42 16.50 -14.19
C ASN A 111 12.95 16.39 -14.62
N ILE A 112 12.71 15.69 -15.72
CA ILE A 112 11.35 15.47 -16.22
C ILE A 112 10.72 14.28 -15.54
N TRP A 113 9.62 14.52 -14.86
CA TRP A 113 8.78 13.51 -14.24
C TRP A 113 7.68 13.06 -15.20
N ARG A 114 7.89 11.93 -15.86
CA ARG A 114 7.04 11.47 -16.95
C ARG A 114 6.08 10.40 -16.51
N LEU A 115 4.79 10.58 -16.76
CA LEU A 115 3.81 9.51 -16.63
C LEU A 115 3.92 8.57 -17.84
N ASN A 116 4.35 7.34 -17.61
CA ASN A 116 4.43 6.31 -18.66
C ASN A 116 3.09 5.64 -18.89
N THR A 117 2.45 5.22 -17.80
CA THR A 117 1.26 4.40 -17.85
C THR A 117 0.39 4.74 -16.65
N ILE A 118 -0.91 4.90 -16.89
CA ILE A 118 -1.92 4.91 -15.85
C ILE A 118 -3.06 4.01 -16.31
N SER A 119 -3.50 3.13 -15.43
CA SER A 119 -4.57 2.18 -15.71
C SER A 119 -5.49 2.07 -14.51
N VAL A 120 -6.80 2.05 -14.78
CA VAL A 120 -7.85 1.88 -13.78
C VAL A 120 -8.75 0.74 -14.24
N ALA A 121 -9.03 -0.18 -13.33
CA ALA A 121 -9.88 -1.33 -13.59
C ALA A 121 -11.23 -0.89 -14.18
N PRO A 122 -11.79 -1.58 -15.20
CA PRO A 122 -13.00 -1.15 -15.89
C PRO A 122 -14.18 -0.80 -14.95
N GLY A 123 -14.41 -1.63 -13.92
CA GLY A 123 -15.47 -1.42 -12.92
C GLY A 123 -15.19 -0.32 -11.89
N ARG A 124 -14.00 0.30 -11.93
CA ARG A 124 -13.54 1.36 -11.02
C ARG A 124 -13.26 2.68 -11.75
N GLN A 125 -13.52 2.72 -13.06
CA GLN A 125 -13.38 3.93 -13.87
C GLN A 125 -14.31 5.05 -13.34
N ARG A 126 -13.83 6.29 -13.39
CA ARG A 126 -14.56 7.51 -12.97
C ARG A 126 -14.98 7.56 -11.49
N GLN A 127 -14.41 6.71 -10.63
CA GLN A 127 -14.64 6.71 -9.17
C GLN A 127 -13.48 7.37 -8.38
N GLY A 128 -12.67 8.20 -9.04
CA GLY A 128 -11.57 8.94 -8.38
C GLY A 128 -10.22 8.21 -8.32
N VAL A 129 -10.14 6.90 -8.61
CA VAL A 129 -8.87 6.13 -8.60
C VAL A 129 -7.78 6.76 -9.48
N GLY A 130 -8.13 7.18 -10.69
CA GLY A 130 -7.18 7.86 -11.59
C GLY A 130 -6.69 9.20 -11.04
N SER A 131 -7.57 9.95 -10.39
CA SER A 131 -7.21 11.20 -9.71
C SER A 131 -6.25 10.95 -8.55
N MET A 132 -6.46 9.91 -7.74
CA MET A 132 -5.56 9.57 -6.63
C MET A 132 -4.15 9.20 -7.12
N LEU A 133 -4.06 8.40 -8.19
CA LEU A 133 -2.79 8.01 -8.79
C LEU A 133 -2.04 9.21 -9.41
N LEU A 134 -2.79 10.11 -10.05
CA LEU A 134 -2.23 11.32 -10.65
C LEU A 134 -1.79 12.33 -9.57
N GLN A 135 -2.59 12.49 -8.51
CA GLN A 135 -2.28 13.31 -7.34
C GLN A 135 -0.92 12.94 -6.76
N TRP A 136 -0.73 11.66 -6.44
CA TRP A 136 0.54 11.17 -5.90
C TRP A 136 1.75 11.53 -6.80
N GLY A 137 1.58 11.40 -8.12
CA GLY A 137 2.63 11.73 -9.07
C GLY A 137 2.93 13.23 -9.14
N CYS A 138 1.89 14.07 -9.10
CA CYS A 138 2.04 15.53 -9.07
C CYS A 138 2.70 15.97 -7.77
N ASP A 139 2.24 15.47 -6.63
CA ASP A 139 2.83 15.83 -5.34
C ASP A 139 4.29 15.39 -5.26
N LYS A 140 4.65 14.25 -5.88
CA LYS A 140 6.04 13.81 -5.97
C LYS A 140 6.86 14.79 -6.81
N ALA A 141 6.37 15.20 -7.97
CA ALA A 141 7.03 16.17 -8.84
C ALA A 141 7.20 17.52 -8.13
N ASP A 142 6.13 18.01 -7.50
CA ASP A 142 6.11 19.23 -6.71
C ASP A 142 7.04 19.13 -5.51
N SER A 143 7.18 17.98 -4.86
CA SER A 143 8.11 17.80 -3.73
C SER A 143 9.58 17.79 -4.15
N CYS A 144 9.87 17.75 -5.46
CA CYS A 144 11.22 17.60 -5.99
C CYS A 144 11.59 18.66 -7.04
N GLY A 145 10.65 19.54 -7.40
CA GLY A 145 10.86 20.62 -8.37
C GLY A 145 10.94 20.11 -9.80
N TRP A 146 10.26 18.99 -10.08
CA TRP A 146 10.34 18.33 -11.38
C TRP A 146 9.21 18.77 -12.29
N ASN A 147 9.53 19.08 -13.54
CA ASN A 147 8.51 19.32 -14.55
C ASN A 147 7.81 18.01 -14.88
N SER A 148 6.48 18.00 -14.86
CA SER A 148 5.71 16.82 -15.20
C SER A 148 5.34 16.80 -16.68
N PHE A 149 5.41 15.62 -17.29
CA PHE A 149 5.08 15.44 -18.71
C PHE A 149 4.20 14.20 -18.91
N VAL A 150 3.17 14.34 -19.75
CA VAL A 150 2.30 13.24 -20.15
C VAL A 150 1.91 13.34 -21.63
N MET A 151 1.79 12.19 -22.28
CA MET A 151 1.14 12.08 -23.59
C MET A 151 -0.21 11.39 -23.38
N ALA A 152 -1.29 12.12 -23.61
CA ALA A 152 -2.64 11.69 -23.33
C ALA A 152 -3.37 11.28 -24.60
N SER A 153 -4.12 10.17 -24.54
CA SER A 153 -5.21 9.92 -25.48
C SER A 153 -6.33 10.97 -25.29
N PRO A 154 -7.23 11.15 -26.27
CA PRO A 154 -8.34 12.10 -26.16
C PRO A 154 -9.16 11.94 -24.86
N ASP A 155 -9.41 10.70 -24.45
CA ASP A 155 -10.15 10.38 -23.23
C ASP A 155 -9.40 10.76 -21.94
N GLY A 156 -8.05 10.78 -21.99
CA GLY A 156 -7.20 11.09 -20.84
C GLY A 156 -7.05 12.58 -20.56
N VAL A 157 -7.20 13.45 -21.58
CA VAL A 157 -6.92 14.90 -21.46
C VAL A 157 -7.70 15.55 -20.30
N GLN A 158 -8.99 15.21 -20.15
CA GLN A 158 -9.83 15.80 -19.12
C GLN A 158 -9.35 15.46 -17.69
N LEU A 159 -8.74 14.29 -17.48
CA LEU A 159 -8.17 13.93 -16.19
C LEU A 159 -6.95 14.81 -15.89
N TYR A 160 -6.02 14.90 -16.82
CA TYR A 160 -4.76 15.63 -16.63
C TYR A 160 -4.98 17.13 -16.43
N SER A 161 -5.93 17.73 -17.15
CA SER A 161 -6.24 19.16 -17.01
C SER A 161 -6.78 19.56 -15.63
N LYS A 162 -7.25 18.60 -14.80
CA LYS A 162 -7.62 18.86 -13.40
C LYS A 162 -6.40 19.00 -12.46
N PHE A 163 -5.20 18.72 -12.96
CA PHE A 163 -3.93 18.73 -12.25
C PHE A 163 -2.95 19.69 -12.94
N ASP A 164 -3.48 20.79 -13.49
CA ASP A 164 -2.72 21.88 -14.11
C ASP A 164 -1.84 21.50 -15.31
N PHE A 165 -1.99 20.29 -15.84
CA PHE A 165 -1.39 19.92 -17.12
C PHE A 165 -2.02 20.71 -18.26
N ARG A 166 -1.19 21.50 -18.95
CA ARG A 166 -1.57 22.31 -20.11
C ARG A 166 -1.08 21.66 -21.38
N ALA A 167 -1.90 21.72 -22.43
CA ALA A 167 -1.52 21.21 -23.75
C ALA A 167 -0.37 22.03 -24.34
N VAL A 168 0.69 21.36 -24.77
CA VAL A 168 1.93 21.95 -25.32
C VAL A 168 2.27 21.42 -26.72
N GLY A 169 1.43 20.54 -27.25
CA GLY A 169 1.56 19.96 -28.59
C GLY A 169 0.66 18.76 -28.78
N GLN A 170 0.77 18.13 -29.96
CA GLN A 170 0.00 16.94 -30.33
C GLN A 170 0.76 16.07 -31.33
N VAL A 171 0.59 14.75 -31.22
CA VAL A 171 0.95 13.80 -32.28
C VAL A 171 -0.33 13.38 -33.01
N GLN A 172 -0.44 13.78 -34.28
CA GLN A 172 -1.56 13.40 -35.12
C GLN A 172 -1.49 11.92 -35.51
N THR A 173 -2.62 11.23 -35.39
CA THR A 173 -2.74 9.82 -35.80
C THR A 173 -4.06 9.59 -36.55
N LYS A 174 -4.12 8.48 -37.31
CA LYS A 174 -5.32 8.05 -38.03
C LYS A 174 -6.53 7.69 -37.14
N HIS A 175 -6.31 7.48 -35.84
CA HIS A 175 -7.34 7.05 -34.88
C HIS A 175 -7.60 8.08 -33.77
N GLY A 176 -7.06 9.30 -33.89
CA GLY A 176 -7.21 10.38 -32.91
C GLY A 176 -5.87 10.95 -32.46
N ASN A 177 -5.86 12.23 -32.08
CA ASN A 177 -4.64 12.92 -31.69
C ASN A 177 -4.22 12.53 -30.27
N LEU A 178 -2.93 12.27 -30.08
CA LEU A 178 -2.33 12.19 -28.76
C LEU A 178 -1.91 13.59 -28.35
N THR A 179 -2.46 14.11 -27.27
CA THR A 179 -2.12 15.45 -26.78
C THR A 179 -0.91 15.36 -25.88
N THR A 180 0.10 16.18 -26.11
CA THR A 180 1.22 16.33 -25.18
C THR A 180 0.88 17.42 -24.18
N LEU A 181 0.97 17.08 -22.89
CA LEU A 181 0.71 18.01 -21.82
C LEU A 181 1.90 18.09 -20.87
N ALA A 182 2.15 19.30 -20.37
CA ALA A 182 3.16 19.56 -19.37
C ALA A 182 2.53 20.30 -18.19
N ALA A 183 3.04 20.03 -16.99
CA ALA A 183 2.78 20.81 -15.80
C ALA A 183 4.13 21.22 -15.21
N HIS A 184 4.23 22.47 -14.77
CA HIS A 184 5.37 22.93 -13.99
C HIS A 184 5.12 22.57 -12.51
N PRO A 185 6.19 22.47 -11.70
CA PRO A 185 6.04 22.42 -10.25
C PRO A 185 5.12 23.54 -9.79
N CYS A 186 4.38 23.29 -8.71
CA CYS A 186 3.57 24.33 -8.07
C CYS A 186 4.38 25.64 -7.95
N ALA A 187 3.71 26.78 -8.17
CA ALA A 187 4.37 28.09 -8.23
C ALA A 187 5.24 28.37 -6.99
N HIS A 188 4.90 27.73 -5.86
CA HIS A 188 5.53 27.87 -4.57
C HIS A 188 6.54 26.77 -4.22
N HIS A 189 7.02 26.00 -5.20
CA HIS A 189 7.98 24.92 -4.96
C HIS A 189 9.21 25.37 -4.16
N GLU A 190 9.81 26.49 -4.55
CA GLU A 190 10.99 27.03 -3.85
C GLU A 190 10.63 27.53 -2.46
N ASP A 191 9.45 28.10 -2.27
CA ASP A 191 8.96 28.54 -0.95
C ASP A 191 8.80 27.35 -0.01
N ILE A 192 8.18 26.26 -0.49
CA ILE A 192 8.06 25.00 0.26
C ILE A 192 9.44 24.42 0.55
N MET A 193 10.36 24.44 -0.40
CA MET A 193 11.72 23.96 -0.17
C MET A 193 12.48 24.81 0.84
N ALA A 194 12.32 26.14 0.81
CA ALA A 194 12.86 27.04 1.81
C ALA A 194 12.27 26.72 3.19
N LEU A 195 10.95 26.57 3.30
CA LEU A 195 10.27 26.18 4.53
C LEU A 195 10.82 24.85 5.07
N ARG A 196 10.93 23.82 4.23
CA ARG A 196 11.54 22.53 4.60
C ARG A 196 12.98 22.66 5.08
N ARG A 197 13.78 23.53 4.47
CA ARG A 197 15.17 23.79 4.95
C ARG A 197 15.12 24.39 6.34
N GLU A 198 14.29 25.40 6.58
CA GLU A 198 14.16 26.02 7.90
C GLU A 198 13.64 25.05 8.97
N ILE A 199 12.65 24.20 8.63
CA ILE A 199 12.16 23.12 9.50
C ILE A 199 13.32 22.22 9.95
N ARG A 200 14.16 21.78 9.01
CA ARG A 200 15.31 20.92 9.31
C ARG A 200 16.39 21.61 10.14
N THR A 201 16.39 22.94 10.23
CA THR A 201 17.28 23.66 11.15
C THR A 201 16.73 23.75 12.58
N GLY A 202 15.46 23.40 12.81
CA GLY A 202 14.81 23.51 14.12
C GLY A 202 14.46 24.94 14.53
N ASN A 203 14.54 25.91 13.61
CA ASN A 203 14.28 27.31 13.94
C ASN A 203 12.80 27.68 13.74
N LEU A 204 11.99 27.53 14.79
CA LEU A 204 10.56 27.85 14.77
C LEU A 204 10.26 29.27 14.28
N HIS A 205 11.02 30.28 14.72
CA HIS A 205 10.79 31.67 14.32
C HIS A 205 10.98 31.87 12.82
N ARG A 206 11.96 31.20 12.21
CA ARG A 206 12.17 31.28 10.76
C ARG A 206 11.08 30.55 9.98
N VAL A 207 10.60 29.42 10.52
CA VAL A 207 9.44 28.71 9.97
C VAL A 207 8.21 29.62 10.01
N GLN A 208 7.92 30.25 11.15
CA GLN A 208 6.79 31.18 11.33
C GLN A 208 6.87 32.37 10.38
N ASN A 209 8.05 32.99 10.23
CA ASN A 209 8.24 34.08 9.29
C ASN A 209 8.01 33.63 7.84
N ALA A 210 8.64 32.52 7.43
CA ALA A 210 8.47 31.98 6.09
C ALA A 210 7.00 31.63 5.80
N PHE A 211 6.26 31.18 6.81
CA PHE A 211 4.85 30.86 6.70
C PHE A 211 3.95 32.11 6.64
N SER A 212 4.27 33.14 7.43
CA SER A 212 3.55 34.43 7.44
C SER A 212 3.74 35.21 6.15
N ASP A 213 4.98 35.34 5.68
CA ASP A 213 5.31 36.02 4.41
C ASP A 213 4.53 35.38 3.25
N TRP A 214 4.36 34.07 3.30
CA TRP A 214 3.69 33.30 2.28
C TRP A 214 2.16 33.38 2.34
N LEU A 215 1.57 33.50 3.54
CA LEU A 215 0.14 33.76 3.75
C LEU A 215 -0.29 35.17 3.34
N GLU A 216 0.61 36.16 3.39
CA GLU A 216 0.32 37.53 2.98
C GLU A 216 0.33 37.70 1.45
N ASP A 217 1.09 36.87 0.72
CA ASP A 217 1.26 36.97 -0.73
C ASP A 217 0.20 36.20 -1.55
N ASP A 218 -0.57 35.29 -0.95
CA ASP A 218 -1.55 34.47 -1.67
C ASP A 218 -2.91 34.33 -0.96
N ASP A 219 -3.97 34.88 -1.56
CA ASP A 219 -5.38 34.69 -1.15
C ASP A 219 -5.84 33.21 -1.28
N THR A 220 -5.01 32.30 -1.79
CA THR A 220 -5.35 30.88 -1.84
C THR A 220 -5.22 30.20 -0.48
N ASN A 221 -6.35 29.73 0.02
CA ASN A 221 -6.48 28.89 1.22
C ASN A 221 -5.35 27.86 1.31
N ILE A 222 -4.57 27.89 2.40
CA ILE A 222 -3.43 27.03 2.69
C ILE A 222 -3.72 25.53 2.52
N LEU A 223 -4.99 25.13 2.68
CA LEU A 223 -5.51 23.78 2.44
C LEU A 223 -5.45 23.34 0.96
N LYS A 224 -5.24 24.26 0.01
CA LYS A 224 -5.05 23.96 -1.41
C LYS A 224 -3.61 23.59 -1.75
N ILE A 225 -2.66 23.84 -0.83
CA ILE A 225 -1.25 23.55 -1.05
C ILE A 225 -1.01 22.07 -0.73
N ARG A 226 -1.30 21.25 -1.74
CA ARG A 226 -1.19 19.79 -1.72
C ARG A 226 0.14 19.28 -1.23
N SER A 227 1.22 20.05 -1.27
CA SER A 227 2.59 19.66 -0.94
C SER A 227 3.00 19.95 0.50
N LEU A 228 2.19 20.62 1.33
CA LEU A 228 2.59 20.97 2.70
C LEU A 228 2.70 19.79 3.67
N TYR A 229 2.08 18.64 3.38
CA TYR A 229 2.20 17.44 4.21
C TYR A 229 3.66 16.97 4.37
N VAL A 230 4.53 17.24 3.39
CA VAL A 230 5.96 16.87 3.47
C VAL A 230 6.68 17.60 4.62
N CYS A 231 6.17 18.76 5.03
CA CYS A 231 6.73 19.56 6.12
C CYS A 231 6.45 18.91 7.48
N ILE A 232 5.28 18.28 7.65
CA ILE A 232 4.96 17.46 8.83
C ILE A 232 5.96 16.31 8.93
N GLY A 233 6.18 15.59 7.83
CA GLY A 233 7.16 14.50 7.75
C GLY A 233 8.58 14.95 8.16
N ASP A 234 9.07 16.06 7.60
CA ASP A 234 10.39 16.61 7.96
C ASP A 234 10.47 16.99 9.45
N ALA A 235 9.43 17.60 10.02
CA ALA A 235 9.39 17.95 11.44
C ALA A 235 9.47 16.71 12.34
N ILE A 236 8.79 15.61 11.97
CA ILE A 236 8.87 14.33 12.69
C ILE A 236 10.27 13.72 12.58
N GLU A 237 10.84 13.70 11.38
CA GLU A 237 12.17 13.13 11.15
C GLU A 237 13.28 13.88 11.88
N CYS A 238 13.15 15.19 12.02
CA CYS A 238 14.06 16.03 12.79
C CYS A 238 13.75 16.06 14.30
N GLY A 239 12.60 15.54 14.74
CA GLY A 239 12.19 15.60 16.15
C GLY A 239 11.79 17.00 16.61
N GLU A 240 11.32 17.84 15.69
CA GLU A 240 10.99 19.25 15.93
C GLU A 240 9.51 19.41 16.30
N HIS A 241 9.19 19.06 17.54
CA HIS A 241 7.80 18.98 18.03
C HIS A 241 7.10 20.34 18.14
N GLU A 242 7.84 21.42 18.39
CA GLU A 242 7.29 22.79 18.43
C GLU A 242 6.90 23.25 17.03
N ILE A 243 7.72 22.93 16.03
CA ILE A 243 7.42 23.17 14.62
C ILE A 243 6.23 22.31 14.18
N LEU A 244 6.20 21.03 14.55
CA LEU A 244 5.07 20.15 14.27
C LEU A 244 3.76 20.70 14.86
N THR A 245 3.79 21.19 16.10
CA THR A 245 2.66 21.82 16.78
C THR A 245 2.17 23.05 15.99
N TYR A 246 3.11 23.92 15.60
CA TYR A 246 2.79 25.11 14.81
C TYR A 246 2.13 24.73 13.48
N LEU A 247 2.74 23.83 12.71
CA LEU A 247 2.23 23.39 11.41
C LEU A 247 0.78 22.84 11.48
N LEU A 248 0.46 22.05 12.51
CA LEU A 248 -0.91 21.54 12.71
C LEU A 248 -1.88 22.64 13.17
N SER A 249 -1.42 23.59 13.99
CA SER A 249 -2.25 24.72 14.46
C SER A 249 -2.64 25.68 13.33
N GLU A 250 -1.80 25.77 12.29
CA GLU A 250 -2.08 26.51 11.05
C GLU A 250 -3.06 25.78 10.12
N GLY A 251 -3.59 24.62 10.54
CA GLY A 251 -4.63 23.90 9.81
C GLY A 251 -4.10 22.94 8.74
N ILE A 252 -2.80 22.63 8.72
CA ILE A 252 -2.29 21.54 7.88
C ILE A 252 -2.93 20.23 8.37
N PRO A 253 -3.61 19.47 7.49
CA PRO A 253 -4.35 18.29 7.91
C PRO A 253 -3.41 17.20 8.44
N LEU A 254 -3.82 16.58 9.53
CA LEU A 254 -3.17 15.41 10.10
C LEU A 254 -3.44 14.19 9.21
N ASP A 255 -2.38 13.46 8.83
CA ASP A 255 -2.48 12.16 8.14
C ASP A 255 -2.06 11.02 9.10
N ILE A 256 -2.83 9.93 9.11
CA ILE A 256 -2.50 8.73 9.89
C ILE A 256 -1.14 8.13 9.50
N LEU A 257 -0.68 8.36 8.28
CA LEU A 257 0.66 7.96 7.81
C LEU A 257 1.79 8.71 8.53
N ASP A 258 1.56 9.96 8.93
CA ASP A 258 2.51 10.76 9.72
C ASP A 258 2.60 10.23 11.16
N VAL A 259 1.46 9.82 11.74
CA VAL A 259 1.43 9.14 13.04
C VAL A 259 2.21 7.83 12.97
N SER A 260 1.99 7.03 11.93
CA SER A 260 2.75 5.80 11.67
C SER A 260 4.26 6.06 11.51
N LEU A 261 4.65 7.17 10.87
CA LEU A 261 6.04 7.60 10.79
C LEU A 261 6.62 7.94 12.17
N ALA A 262 5.89 8.69 13.00
CA ALA A 262 6.32 9.01 14.35
C ALA A 262 6.58 7.75 15.21
N ILE A 263 5.74 6.71 15.07
CA ILE A 263 5.96 5.41 15.74
C ILE A 263 7.29 4.78 15.29
N ARG A 264 7.52 4.69 13.98
CA ARG A 264 8.78 4.13 13.43
C ARG A 264 10.02 4.90 13.86
N ARG A 265 9.88 6.20 14.11
CA ARG A 265 10.96 7.09 14.61
C ARG A 265 11.05 7.15 16.14
N ASN A 266 10.21 6.40 16.86
CA ASN A 266 10.11 6.44 18.33
C ASN A 266 9.82 7.87 18.89
N GLY A 267 9.10 8.69 18.11
CA GLY A 267 8.84 10.10 18.39
C GLY A 267 7.64 10.32 19.30
N ARG A 268 7.74 9.99 20.59
CA ARG A 268 6.63 10.12 21.56
C ARG A 268 6.05 11.52 21.66
N ARG A 269 6.92 12.54 21.67
CA ARG A 269 6.48 13.94 21.69
C ARG A 269 5.69 14.30 20.43
N ALA A 270 5.97 13.69 19.28
CA ALA A 270 5.18 13.89 18.07
C ALA A 270 3.79 13.25 18.20
N LEU A 271 3.72 12.06 18.81
CA LEU A 271 2.45 11.41 19.14
C LEU A 271 1.62 12.23 20.14
N GLU A 272 2.25 12.84 21.15
CA GLU A 272 1.58 13.78 22.08
C GLU A 272 0.98 14.97 21.32
N VAL A 273 1.73 15.54 20.38
CA VAL A 273 1.25 16.63 19.52
C VAL A 273 0.07 16.18 18.66
N PHE A 274 0.11 14.98 18.08
CA PHE A 274 -1.01 14.46 17.29
C PHE A 274 -2.27 14.25 18.12
N ILE A 275 -2.17 13.69 19.33
CA ILE A 275 -3.33 13.56 20.24
C ILE A 275 -3.92 14.94 20.56
N ALA A 276 -3.06 15.93 20.83
CA ALA A 276 -3.50 17.30 21.10
C ALA A 276 -4.22 17.96 19.89
N HIS A 277 -3.93 17.52 18.67
CA HIS A 277 -4.55 18.00 17.43
C HIS A 277 -5.64 17.04 16.90
N GLY A 278 -6.21 16.20 17.76
CA GLY A 278 -7.42 15.43 17.47
C GLY A 278 -7.20 14.06 16.83
N TRP A 279 -5.96 13.54 16.78
CA TRP A 279 -5.77 12.13 16.46
C TRP A 279 -6.38 11.25 17.55
N ASN A 280 -7.35 10.41 17.16
CA ASN A 280 -7.89 9.39 18.04
C ASN A 280 -7.00 8.14 18.01
N ILE A 281 -6.36 7.84 19.14
CA ILE A 281 -5.44 6.71 19.32
C ILE A 281 -6.09 5.34 19.06
N ASN A 282 -7.41 5.26 19.13
CA ASN A 282 -8.21 4.05 18.95
C ASN A 282 -8.87 3.94 17.58
N ASP A 283 -8.67 4.91 16.68
CA ASP A 283 -9.14 4.76 15.30
C ASP A 283 -8.30 3.68 14.60
N PRO A 284 -8.95 2.80 13.79
CA PRO A 284 -8.24 1.77 13.06
C PRO A 284 -7.32 2.40 12.00
N PHE A 285 -6.15 1.80 11.78
CA PHE A 285 -5.21 2.31 10.77
C PHE A 285 -5.80 2.22 9.36
N THR A 286 -6.51 1.13 9.08
CA THR A 286 -7.39 0.97 7.92
C THR A 286 -8.59 0.12 8.34
N ASN A 287 -9.62 0.00 7.51
CA ASN A 287 -10.73 -0.94 7.77
C ASN A 287 -10.28 -2.39 8.05
N ARG A 288 -9.08 -2.77 7.62
CA ARG A 288 -8.50 -4.11 7.82
C ARG A 288 -7.39 -4.15 8.86
N ASP A 289 -6.82 -3.00 9.19
CA ASP A 289 -5.69 -2.90 10.11
C ASP A 289 -6.14 -2.27 11.43
N PRO A 290 -5.88 -2.91 12.58
CA PRO A 290 -6.25 -2.38 13.88
C PRO A 290 -5.58 -1.03 14.15
N PRO A 291 -5.99 -0.34 15.22
CA PRO A 291 -5.35 0.90 15.65
C PRO A 291 -3.84 0.80 15.78
N LEU A 292 -3.19 1.96 15.69
CA LEU A 292 -1.73 2.09 15.54
C LEU A 292 -0.90 1.52 16.70
N LEU A 293 -1.52 1.22 17.86
CA LEU A 293 -0.90 0.40 18.90
C LEU A 293 -0.31 -0.90 18.31
N SER A 294 -0.97 -1.49 17.31
CA SER A 294 -0.50 -2.68 16.59
C SER A 294 0.89 -2.54 15.92
N GLN A 295 1.31 -1.32 15.59
CA GLN A 295 2.66 -1.05 15.06
C GLN A 295 3.69 -0.85 16.18
N ALA A 296 3.24 -0.54 17.40
CA ALA A 296 4.09 -0.29 18.56
C ALA A 296 4.39 -1.55 19.40
N ILE A 297 3.57 -2.62 19.28
CA ILE A 297 3.64 -3.84 20.11
C ILE A 297 5.00 -4.57 20.15
N VAL A 298 5.90 -4.33 19.20
CA VAL A 298 7.25 -4.94 19.21
C VAL A 298 8.19 -4.22 20.19
N ASP A 299 8.05 -2.89 20.33
CA ASP A 299 8.77 -2.11 21.33
C ASP A 299 7.91 -1.99 22.59
N GLU A 300 8.24 -2.77 23.62
CA GLU A 300 7.53 -2.78 24.91
C GLU A 300 7.35 -1.38 25.50
N LYS A 301 8.34 -0.47 25.35
CA LYS A 301 8.25 0.88 25.91
C LYS A 301 7.32 1.77 25.10
N MET A 302 7.24 1.59 23.78
CA MET A 302 6.28 2.30 22.95
C MET A 302 4.87 1.74 23.17
N ALA A 303 4.72 0.42 23.24
CA ALA A 303 3.46 -0.23 23.58
C ALA A 303 2.93 0.28 24.93
N LEU A 304 3.79 0.34 25.95
CA LEU A 304 3.49 0.92 27.26
C LEU A 304 3.02 2.38 27.15
N TRP A 305 3.73 3.20 26.39
CA TRP A 305 3.33 4.59 26.15
C TRP A 305 1.93 4.67 25.55
N PHE A 306 1.61 3.87 24.53
CA PHE A 306 0.28 3.87 23.90
C PHE A 306 -0.82 3.55 24.92
N VAL A 307 -0.67 2.48 25.71
CA VAL A 307 -1.70 2.08 26.70
C VAL A 307 -1.77 3.06 27.88
N ASP A 308 -0.66 3.71 28.26
CA ASP A 308 -0.67 4.81 29.25
C ASP A 308 -1.43 6.05 28.72
N HIS A 309 -1.57 6.19 27.40
CA HIS A 309 -2.30 7.29 26.73
C HIS A 309 -3.69 6.88 26.20
N GLY A 310 -4.25 5.79 26.75
CA GLY A 310 -5.64 5.40 26.47
C GLY A 310 -5.83 4.57 25.19
N ALA A 311 -4.76 4.03 24.61
CA ALA A 311 -4.91 3.01 23.57
C ALA A 311 -5.56 1.76 24.16
N ASP A 312 -6.66 1.32 23.55
CA ASP A 312 -7.37 0.10 23.91
C ASP A 312 -6.75 -1.08 23.15
N PRO A 313 -6.14 -2.06 23.84
CA PRO A 313 -5.61 -3.26 23.21
C PRO A 313 -6.68 -4.10 22.50
N ASN A 314 -7.95 -3.90 22.83
CA ASN A 314 -9.10 -4.59 22.24
C ASN A 314 -9.77 -3.82 21.10
N ALA A 315 -9.34 -2.60 20.79
CA ALA A 315 -9.97 -1.81 19.73
C ALA A 315 -9.86 -2.53 18.37
N GLU A 316 -11.01 -2.70 17.71
CA GLU A 316 -11.15 -3.57 16.54
C GLU A 316 -11.21 -2.74 15.25
N CYS A 317 -10.65 -3.26 14.16
CA CYS A 317 -11.10 -2.90 12.83
C CYS A 317 -12.35 -3.72 12.43
N ASP A 318 -12.86 -3.57 11.20
CA ASP A 318 -14.11 -4.21 10.73
C ASP A 318 -14.12 -5.75 10.90
N PHE A 319 -12.94 -6.38 11.06
CA PHE A 319 -12.74 -7.82 11.10
C PHE A 319 -12.63 -8.46 12.48
N ASP A 320 -12.89 -7.76 13.59
CA ASP A 320 -12.54 -8.28 14.93
C ASP A 320 -11.04 -8.59 15.03
N PHE A 321 -10.23 -7.74 14.41
CA PHE A 321 -8.78 -7.83 14.43
C PHE A 321 -8.26 -6.63 15.21
N THR A 322 -7.48 -6.90 16.25
CA THR A 322 -7.12 -5.94 17.31
C THR A 322 -5.60 -5.79 17.43
N PRO A 323 -5.09 -4.74 18.10
CA PRO A 323 -3.68 -4.69 18.47
C PRO A 323 -3.22 -5.91 19.25
N LEU A 324 -4.08 -6.46 20.12
CA LEU A 324 -3.78 -7.67 20.88
C LEU A 324 -3.72 -8.93 19.99
N SER A 325 -4.51 -9.00 18.91
CA SER A 325 -4.41 -10.05 17.89
C SER A 325 -3.04 -10.04 17.20
N VAL A 326 -2.53 -8.85 16.84
CA VAL A 326 -1.19 -8.68 16.27
C VAL A 326 -0.12 -9.09 17.28
N ALA A 327 -0.29 -8.71 18.55
CA ALA A 327 0.63 -9.06 19.62
C ALA A 327 0.79 -10.58 19.79
N MET A 328 -0.29 -11.37 19.61
CA MET A 328 -0.20 -12.83 19.67
C MET A 328 0.75 -13.42 18.62
N VAL A 329 0.89 -12.79 17.46
CA VAL A 329 1.75 -13.30 16.38
C VAL A 329 3.22 -12.93 16.62
N SER A 330 3.50 -11.69 17.03
CA SER A 330 4.85 -11.13 16.93
C SER A 330 5.41 -10.44 18.19
N ALA A 331 4.58 -10.01 19.14
CA ALA A 331 5.07 -9.32 20.33
C ALA A 331 5.71 -10.28 21.33
N SER A 332 6.58 -9.79 22.20
CA SER A 332 7.14 -10.61 23.29
C SER A 332 6.06 -11.03 24.30
N PHE A 333 6.25 -12.13 25.03
CA PHE A 333 5.36 -12.49 26.14
C PHE A 333 5.24 -11.37 27.19
N ALA A 334 6.28 -10.56 27.40
CA ALA A 334 6.25 -9.43 28.32
C ALA A 334 5.27 -8.34 27.83
N THR A 335 5.34 -7.97 26.55
CA THR A 335 4.38 -7.03 25.96
C THR A 335 2.95 -7.59 25.99
N ILE A 336 2.76 -8.89 25.71
CA ILE A 336 1.45 -9.52 25.83
C ILE A 336 0.91 -9.36 27.26
N LYS A 337 1.71 -9.66 28.28
CA LYS A 337 1.31 -9.50 29.69
C LYS A 337 0.98 -8.05 30.01
N LEU A 338 1.81 -7.11 29.57
CA LEU A 338 1.55 -5.68 29.70
C LEU A 338 0.18 -5.29 29.13
N LEU A 339 -0.16 -5.72 27.91
CA LEU A 339 -1.46 -5.37 27.30
C LEU A 339 -2.64 -5.95 28.10
N PHE A 340 -2.53 -7.17 28.62
CA PHE A 340 -3.55 -7.75 29.50
C PHE A 340 -3.64 -7.04 30.85
N ASP A 341 -2.51 -6.63 31.43
CA ASP A 341 -2.47 -5.85 32.67
C ASP A 341 -3.10 -4.45 32.49
N ARG A 342 -3.28 -4.02 31.23
CA ARG A 342 -3.89 -2.73 30.82
C ARG A 342 -5.23 -2.90 30.12
N GLY A 343 -5.98 -3.94 30.47
CA GLY A 343 -7.37 -4.12 30.03
C GLY A 343 -7.56 -5.00 28.79
N GLY A 344 -6.49 -5.62 28.28
CA GLY A 344 -6.58 -6.64 27.23
C GLY A 344 -7.49 -7.80 27.65
N SER A 345 -8.31 -8.28 26.73
CA SER A 345 -9.32 -9.29 26.94
C SER A 345 -9.24 -10.38 25.88
N VAL A 346 -9.58 -11.62 26.27
CA VAL A 346 -9.66 -12.75 25.35
C VAL A 346 -10.95 -12.78 24.53
N GLU A 347 -11.94 -11.96 24.89
CA GLU A 347 -13.24 -11.92 24.22
C GLU A 347 -13.20 -11.22 22.86
N HIS A 348 -12.11 -10.49 22.57
CA HIS A 348 -11.91 -9.75 21.33
C HIS A 348 -10.75 -10.34 20.53
N GLY A 349 -10.73 -10.10 19.21
CA GLY A 349 -9.52 -10.31 18.44
C GLY A 349 -9.20 -11.75 18.07
N GLN A 350 -10.05 -12.73 18.46
CA GLN A 350 -9.87 -14.16 18.17
C GLN A 350 -8.44 -14.66 18.48
N LEU A 351 -7.94 -14.29 19.66
CA LEU A 351 -6.51 -14.37 20.01
C LEU A 351 -5.90 -15.76 19.82
N LEU A 352 -6.66 -16.83 20.09
CA LEU A 352 -6.18 -18.21 19.97
C LEU A 352 -5.85 -18.58 18.51
N HIS A 353 -6.64 -18.11 17.54
CA HIS A 353 -6.36 -18.28 16.10
C HIS A 353 -5.05 -17.62 15.69
N TYR A 354 -4.80 -16.40 16.16
CA TYR A 354 -3.57 -15.68 15.84
C TYR A 354 -2.35 -16.24 16.60
N ALA A 355 -2.53 -16.69 17.85
CA ALA A 355 -1.49 -17.37 18.60
C ALA A 355 -1.05 -18.69 17.93
N ALA A 356 -1.95 -19.39 17.23
CA ALA A 356 -1.62 -20.60 16.47
C ALA A 356 -0.66 -20.34 15.28
N ARG A 357 -0.52 -19.08 14.83
CA ARG A 357 0.45 -18.67 13.79
C ARG A 357 1.80 -18.22 14.35
N ARG A 358 1.95 -18.19 15.67
CA ARG A 358 3.13 -17.62 16.34
C ARG A 358 4.34 -18.53 16.14
N ASN A 359 5.42 -17.96 15.59
CA ASN A 359 6.65 -18.70 15.33
C ASN A 359 7.84 -18.20 16.17
N ILE A 360 7.62 -17.94 17.45
CA ILE A 360 8.66 -17.57 18.42
C ILE A 360 8.64 -18.48 19.66
N PRO A 361 9.75 -18.61 20.41
CA PRO A 361 9.95 -19.71 21.37
C PRO A 361 8.93 -19.81 22.51
N ASP A 362 8.25 -18.72 22.86
CA ASP A 362 7.24 -18.64 23.91
C ASP A 362 5.81 -18.99 23.43
N ARG A 363 5.66 -19.59 22.24
CA ARG A 363 4.34 -19.86 21.65
C ARG A 363 3.44 -20.78 22.45
N ILE A 364 3.97 -21.86 23.03
CA ILE A 364 3.20 -22.74 23.91
C ILE A 364 2.79 -21.99 25.18
N ARG A 365 3.71 -21.24 25.78
CA ARG A 365 3.44 -20.39 26.95
C ARG A 365 2.34 -19.36 26.68
N THR A 366 2.31 -18.80 25.47
CA THR A 366 1.29 -17.84 25.03
C THR A 366 -0.08 -18.51 24.90
N ILE A 367 -0.16 -19.68 24.27
CA ILE A 367 -1.39 -20.47 24.17
C ILE A 367 -1.90 -20.87 25.57
N ASP A 368 -1.04 -21.41 26.43
CA ASP A 368 -1.40 -21.76 27.81
C ASP A 368 -1.95 -20.56 28.58
N PHE A 369 -1.32 -19.39 28.41
CA PHE A 369 -1.79 -18.17 29.03
C PHE A 369 -3.19 -17.78 28.55
N LEU A 370 -3.45 -17.83 27.24
CA LEU A 370 -4.79 -17.55 26.68
C LEU A 370 -5.84 -18.56 27.19
N LEU A 371 -5.53 -19.85 27.19
CA LEU A 371 -6.44 -20.89 27.68
C LEU A 371 -6.72 -20.74 29.18
N SER A 372 -5.70 -20.39 29.98
CA SER A 372 -5.88 -20.09 31.41
C SER A 372 -6.78 -18.89 31.69
N LYS A 373 -6.90 -17.98 30.71
CA LYS A 373 -7.80 -16.82 30.73
C LYS A 373 -9.19 -17.13 30.16
N GLY A 374 -9.43 -18.37 29.71
CA GLY A 374 -10.72 -18.78 29.14
C GLY A 374 -10.91 -18.38 27.68
N ALA A 375 -9.83 -18.21 26.90
CA ALA A 375 -9.94 -17.78 25.52
C ALA A 375 -10.89 -18.66 24.69
N PRO A 376 -11.90 -18.07 24.03
CA PRO A 376 -12.87 -18.82 23.25
C PRO A 376 -12.27 -19.29 21.91
N GLY A 377 -13.02 -20.14 21.20
CA GLY A 377 -12.76 -20.42 19.78
C GLY A 377 -11.82 -21.59 19.48
N MET A 378 -11.48 -22.44 20.46
CA MET A 378 -10.68 -23.68 20.26
C MET A 378 -11.15 -24.51 19.05
N ASN A 379 -12.47 -24.67 18.93
CA ASN A 379 -13.14 -25.51 17.93
C ASN A 379 -14.11 -24.69 17.06
N ARG A 380 -13.78 -23.41 16.82
CA ARG A 380 -14.58 -22.49 16.00
C ARG A 380 -13.75 -22.00 14.83
N LEU A 381 -14.36 -21.85 13.65
CA LEU A 381 -13.68 -21.25 12.51
C LEU A 381 -13.47 -19.75 12.75
N LEU A 382 -12.38 -19.20 12.20
CA LEU A 382 -12.13 -17.77 12.21
C LEU A 382 -13.33 -17.00 11.61
N HIS A 383 -13.77 -15.93 12.26
CA HIS A 383 -14.92 -15.07 11.97
C HIS A 383 -16.30 -15.76 12.01
N GLN A 384 -16.42 -17.02 12.44
CA GLN A 384 -17.70 -17.75 12.41
C GLN A 384 -18.80 -17.08 13.25
N HIS A 385 -18.45 -16.33 14.29
CA HIS A 385 -19.41 -15.54 15.10
C HIS A 385 -19.83 -14.22 14.45
N ARG A 386 -19.25 -13.85 13.30
CA ARG A 386 -19.55 -12.62 12.53
C ARG A 386 -19.92 -12.98 11.08
N PRO A 387 -21.20 -13.23 10.79
CA PRO A 387 -21.65 -13.73 9.48
C PRO A 387 -21.19 -12.90 8.28
N ALA A 388 -21.20 -11.56 8.38
CA ALA A 388 -20.73 -10.69 7.30
C ALA A 388 -19.24 -10.91 6.98
N ASN A 389 -18.40 -11.00 8.01
CA ASN A 389 -16.96 -11.21 7.86
C ASN A 389 -16.66 -12.62 7.35
N TYR A 390 -17.34 -13.63 7.92
CA TYR A 390 -17.25 -15.01 7.48
C TYR A 390 -17.53 -15.13 5.98
N LEU A 391 -18.66 -14.59 5.50
CA LEU A 391 -19.02 -14.64 4.08
C LEU A 391 -18.02 -13.87 3.19
N SER A 392 -17.52 -12.73 3.65
CA SER A 392 -16.55 -11.93 2.88
C SER A 392 -15.17 -12.57 2.74
N LEU A 393 -14.84 -13.52 3.62
CA LEU A 393 -13.54 -14.19 3.69
C LEU A 393 -13.64 -15.72 3.52
N GLU A 394 -14.81 -16.25 3.17
CA GLU A 394 -15.07 -17.69 3.10
C GLU A 394 -14.11 -18.39 2.13
N SER A 395 -13.83 -17.75 1.00
CA SER A 395 -12.89 -18.24 -0.02
C SER A 395 -11.42 -18.23 0.44
N ALA A 396 -11.11 -17.69 1.62
CA ALA A 396 -9.76 -17.62 2.17
C ALA A 396 -9.37 -18.83 3.04
N GLY A 397 -10.26 -19.82 3.21
CA GLY A 397 -9.99 -21.01 4.02
C GLY A 397 -9.96 -20.70 5.52
N LEU A 398 -11.03 -20.09 6.04
CA LEU A 398 -11.22 -19.81 7.46
C LEU A 398 -11.22 -21.12 8.24
N SER A 399 -10.29 -21.25 9.18
CA SER A 399 -10.00 -22.51 9.87
C SER A 399 -10.04 -22.37 11.39
N THR A 400 -10.03 -23.49 12.11
CA THR A 400 -9.81 -23.53 13.57
C THR A 400 -8.36 -23.18 13.90
N PRO A 401 -8.01 -22.87 15.17
CA PRO A 401 -6.61 -22.74 15.58
C PRO A 401 -5.75 -23.95 15.21
N LEU A 402 -6.29 -25.17 15.29
CA LEU A 402 -5.59 -26.38 14.88
C LEU A 402 -5.35 -26.42 13.36
N GLY A 403 -6.35 -26.10 12.55
CA GLY A 403 -6.17 -26.05 11.09
C GLY A 403 -5.23 -24.92 10.64
N MET A 404 -5.16 -23.81 11.39
CA MET A 404 -4.14 -22.79 11.17
C MET A 404 -2.74 -23.31 11.51
N ALA A 405 -2.57 -23.99 12.65
CA ALA A 405 -1.29 -24.63 12.99
C ALA A 405 -0.86 -25.67 11.93
N ALA A 406 -1.83 -26.40 11.37
CA ALA A 406 -1.61 -27.35 10.29
C ALA A 406 -1.17 -26.69 8.98
N ARG A 407 -1.74 -25.53 8.64
CA ARG A 407 -1.32 -24.71 7.49
C ARG A 407 0.09 -24.16 7.64
N GLU A 408 0.41 -23.61 8.82
CA GLU A 408 1.71 -22.96 9.08
C GLU A 408 2.82 -23.99 9.41
N GLY A 409 2.50 -25.27 9.56
CA GLY A 409 3.47 -26.33 9.86
C GLY A 409 4.02 -26.30 11.29
N THR A 410 3.28 -25.73 12.25
CA THR A 410 3.73 -25.54 13.63
C THR A 410 3.45 -26.79 14.48
N LEU A 411 4.32 -27.80 14.36
CA LEU A 411 4.14 -29.13 14.96
C LEU A 411 3.86 -29.12 16.46
N ASP A 412 4.59 -28.30 17.20
CA ASP A 412 4.45 -28.23 18.66
C ASP A 412 3.15 -27.54 19.07
N ILE A 413 2.72 -26.48 18.37
CA ILE A 413 1.41 -25.86 18.56
C ILE A 413 0.30 -26.88 18.27
N ALA A 414 0.34 -27.55 17.12
CA ALA A 414 -0.68 -28.53 16.74
C ALA A 414 -0.80 -29.65 17.78
N ARG A 415 0.34 -30.21 18.21
CA ARG A 415 0.39 -31.24 19.26
C ARG A 415 -0.18 -30.74 20.57
N HIS A 416 0.11 -29.49 20.93
CA HIS A 416 -0.36 -28.89 22.18
C HIS A 416 -1.87 -28.61 22.13
N LEU A 417 -2.38 -28.05 21.04
CA LEU A 417 -3.81 -27.81 20.84
C LEU A 417 -4.62 -29.11 20.92
N LEU A 418 -4.15 -30.20 20.30
CA LEU A 418 -4.78 -31.52 20.42
C LEU A 418 -4.84 -32.01 21.87
N LYS A 419 -3.74 -31.88 22.63
CA LYS A 419 -3.72 -32.20 24.07
C LYS A 419 -4.71 -31.35 24.88
N CYS A 420 -4.97 -30.12 24.43
CA CYS A 420 -5.94 -29.21 25.03
C CYS A 420 -7.38 -29.40 24.53
N GLY A 421 -7.66 -30.44 23.72
CA GLY A 421 -9.02 -30.77 23.26
C GLY A 421 -9.44 -30.10 21.95
N ALA A 422 -8.49 -29.67 21.13
CA ALA A 422 -8.80 -29.26 19.75
C ALA A 422 -9.32 -30.45 18.94
N ASP A 423 -10.40 -30.23 18.20
CA ASP A 423 -11.07 -31.24 17.40
C ASP A 423 -10.48 -31.27 15.97
N PRO A 424 -9.80 -32.36 15.57
CA PRO A 424 -9.20 -32.49 14.25
C PRO A 424 -10.22 -32.83 13.15
N THR A 425 -11.51 -32.96 13.47
CA THR A 425 -12.56 -33.33 12.51
C THR A 425 -13.31 -32.12 11.92
N ILE A 426 -13.03 -30.91 12.43
CA ILE A 426 -13.69 -29.69 11.98
C ILE A 426 -13.11 -29.23 10.64
N ARG A 427 -13.96 -29.20 9.62
CA ARG A 427 -13.60 -28.71 8.28
C ARG A 427 -13.53 -27.18 8.26
N ASN A 428 -12.55 -26.63 7.53
CA ASN A 428 -12.46 -25.20 7.26
C ASN A 428 -13.59 -24.74 6.31
N SER A 429 -13.62 -23.45 5.98
CA SER A 429 -14.64 -22.90 5.06
C SER A 429 -14.54 -23.40 3.61
N LEU A 430 -13.45 -24.05 3.22
CA LEU A 430 -13.29 -24.72 1.91
C LEU A 430 -13.69 -26.20 1.97
N GLY A 431 -14.12 -26.69 3.14
CA GLY A 431 -14.48 -28.08 3.34
C GLY A 431 -13.30 -29.00 3.65
N GLU A 432 -12.12 -28.48 3.95
CA GLU A 432 -10.90 -29.25 4.19
C GLU A 432 -10.70 -29.56 5.69
N LEU A 433 -10.31 -30.78 6.02
CA LEU A 433 -9.87 -31.17 7.36
C LEU A 433 -8.47 -30.61 7.67
N PRO A 434 -8.11 -30.41 8.95
CA PRO A 434 -6.75 -30.03 9.36
C PRO A 434 -5.65 -30.90 8.76
N ILE A 435 -5.90 -32.20 8.57
CA ILE A 435 -4.92 -33.11 7.94
C ILE A 435 -4.78 -32.82 6.43
N GLU A 436 -5.89 -32.57 5.73
CA GLU A 436 -5.91 -32.23 4.30
C GLU A 436 -5.22 -30.87 4.05
N ILE A 437 -5.41 -29.91 4.97
CA ILE A 437 -4.70 -28.62 4.97
C ILE A 437 -3.18 -28.84 5.11
N ALA A 438 -2.75 -29.70 6.04
CA ALA A 438 -1.34 -30.02 6.22
C ALA A 438 -0.74 -30.70 4.98
N GLU A 439 -1.48 -31.60 4.32
CA GLU A 439 -1.06 -32.24 3.07
C GLU A 439 -0.88 -31.22 1.94
N TYR A 440 -1.88 -30.36 1.73
CA TYR A 440 -1.85 -29.31 0.69
C TYR A 440 -0.67 -28.34 0.88
N HIS A 441 -0.35 -27.99 2.13
CA HIS A 441 0.74 -27.08 2.46
C HIS A 441 2.11 -27.77 2.64
N GLY A 442 2.19 -29.10 2.46
CA GLY A 442 3.46 -29.82 2.52
C GLY A 442 4.06 -29.95 3.93
N ASN A 443 3.22 -30.13 4.95
CA ASN A 443 3.62 -30.25 6.36
C ASN A 443 3.51 -31.70 6.87
N PRO A 444 4.42 -32.61 6.47
CA PRO A 444 4.30 -34.06 6.72
C PRO A 444 4.29 -34.42 8.21
N ASP A 445 5.03 -33.69 9.05
CA ASP A 445 5.07 -33.96 10.50
C ASP A 445 3.70 -33.76 11.16
N ILE A 446 2.91 -32.78 10.66
CA ILE A 446 1.53 -32.56 11.11
C ILE A 446 0.62 -33.69 10.63
N VAL A 447 0.80 -34.14 9.38
CA VAL A 447 0.02 -35.27 8.82
C VAL A 447 0.24 -36.53 9.65
N THR A 448 1.50 -36.84 10.00
CA THR A 448 1.84 -37.95 10.90
C THR A 448 1.18 -37.76 12.26
N LEU A 449 1.32 -36.59 12.89
CA LEU A 449 0.69 -36.29 14.17
C LEU A 449 -0.83 -36.51 14.16
N LEU A 450 -1.53 -36.01 13.15
CA LEU A 450 -2.99 -36.10 13.04
C LEU A 450 -3.45 -37.54 12.74
N SER A 451 -2.68 -38.28 11.93
CA SER A 451 -2.95 -39.69 11.66
C SER A 451 -2.81 -40.56 12.91
N GLU A 452 -1.74 -40.34 13.69
CA GLU A 452 -1.51 -41.01 14.97
C GLU A 452 -2.63 -40.69 15.98
N PHE A 453 -3.05 -39.43 16.04
CA PHE A 453 -4.12 -38.99 16.92
C PHE A 453 -5.46 -39.65 16.55
N ALA A 454 -5.78 -39.74 15.24
CA ALA A 454 -6.99 -40.41 14.76
C ALA A 454 -6.97 -41.92 15.04
N ALA A 455 -5.82 -42.58 14.88
CA ALA A 455 -5.67 -44.01 15.17
C ALA A 455 -5.81 -44.35 16.66
N THR A 456 -5.46 -43.40 17.55
CA THR A 456 -5.51 -43.57 19.01
C THR A 456 -6.83 -43.10 19.64
N SER A 457 -7.64 -42.33 18.90
CA SER A 457 -8.93 -41.80 19.37
C SER A 457 -10.12 -42.34 18.54
N PRO A 458 -10.34 -43.67 18.44
CA PRO A 458 -11.48 -44.20 17.71
C PRO A 458 -12.76 -43.92 18.51
N ASN A 459 -13.59 -43.00 18.02
CA ASN A 459 -14.91 -42.57 18.49
C ASN A 459 -14.95 -41.32 19.38
N HIS A 460 -15.36 -40.21 18.76
CA HIS A 460 -16.43 -39.39 19.31
C HIS A 460 -17.69 -39.57 18.46
#